data_AF-A0A524L721-F1
#
_entry.id   AF-A0A524L721-F1
#
_cell.length_a   1.000
_cell.length_b   1.000
_cell.length_c   1.000
_cell.angle_alpha   90.00
_cell.angle_beta   90.00
_cell.angle_gamma   90.00
#
_symmetry.space_group_name_H-M   'P 1'
#
loop_
_entity.id
_entity.type
_entity.pdbx_description
1 polymer ?
#
loop_
_entity_poly.entity_id
_entity_poly.type
_entity_poly.pdbx_seq_one_letter_code
_entity_poly.pdbx_strand_id
1 'polypeptide(L)'
;MTEVAETNLEDVEYLRAKFRELKTLARDELEVLRRDRDQMREYKLIRDEHNKEVKALIESVKAEREERDRINKDINEAKERRRAIHAQLKSVYDEIRDLRSNLVGSPSNDQRRMMRRVEELEWRQQTEQISRDEEVTIIEEIARIESQLVKIGEEKGKQDRISEQRRLARKLK
;
A
#
# COMPACT_ATOMS: atom_id res chain seq x y z
N MET A 1 103.42 44.19 0.95
CA MET A 1 102.24 44.72 1.70
C MET A 1 101.03 44.94 0.79
N THR A 2 101.18 45.00 -0.53
CA THR A 2 100.11 45.21 -1.52
C THR A 2 99.37 43.93 -1.91
N GLU A 3 100.06 42.81 -2.13
CA GLU A 3 99.44 41.54 -2.54
C GLU A 3 98.44 40.99 -1.51
N VAL A 4 98.73 41.13 -0.21
CA VAL A 4 97.82 40.68 0.87
C VAL A 4 96.56 41.56 0.95
N ALA A 5 96.63 42.82 0.53
CA ALA A 5 95.47 43.70 0.47
C ALA A 5 94.61 43.41 -0.77
N GLU A 6 95.23 43.06 -1.90
CA GLU A 6 94.56 42.67 -3.14
C GLU A 6 93.84 41.31 -3.01
N THR A 7 94.46 40.30 -2.38
CA THR A 7 93.79 39.00 -2.11
C THR A 7 92.57 39.15 -1.20
N ASN A 8 92.62 40.05 -0.21
CA ASN A 8 91.48 40.33 0.67
C ASN A 8 90.35 41.08 -0.05
N LEU A 9 90.65 41.86 -1.09
CA LEU A 9 89.66 42.55 -1.92
C LEU A 9 88.96 41.58 -2.87
N GLU A 10 89.71 40.68 -3.51
CA GLU A 10 89.18 39.62 -4.38
C GLU A 10 88.25 38.66 -3.63
N ASP A 11 88.61 38.26 -2.40
CA ASP A 11 87.76 37.43 -1.54
C ASP A 11 86.44 38.14 -1.16
N VAL A 12 86.49 39.45 -0.93
CA VAL A 12 85.29 40.26 -0.63
C VAL A 12 84.39 40.38 -1.86
N GLU A 13 84.95 40.51 -3.06
CA GLU A 13 84.18 40.55 -4.31
C GLU A 13 83.54 39.19 -4.63
N TYR A 14 84.27 38.09 -4.42
CA TYR A 14 83.75 36.73 -4.53
C TYR A 14 82.58 36.49 -3.56
N LEU A 15 82.73 36.88 -2.29
CA LEU A 15 81.66 36.78 -1.29
C LEU A 15 80.44 37.63 -1.66
N ARG A 16 80.64 38.82 -2.23
CA ARG A 16 79.54 39.68 -2.74
C ARG A 16 78.85 39.09 -3.97
N ALA A 17 79.57 38.41 -4.85
CA ALA A 17 79.00 37.71 -6.00
C ALA A 17 78.16 36.52 -5.53
N LYS A 18 78.72 35.67 -4.66
CA LYS A 18 78.03 34.52 -4.05
C LYS A 18 76.80 34.94 -3.24
N PHE A 19 76.87 36.05 -2.51
CA PHE A 19 75.72 36.59 -1.80
C PHE A 19 74.60 37.06 -2.75
N ARG A 20 74.96 37.65 -3.90
CA ARG A 20 73.99 38.04 -4.93
C ARG A 20 73.31 36.82 -5.54
N GLU A 21 74.07 35.76 -5.85
CA GLU A 21 73.53 34.49 -6.35
C GLU A 21 72.59 33.81 -5.36
N LEU A 22 72.99 33.72 -4.08
CA LEU A 22 72.14 33.17 -3.04
C LEU A 22 70.86 34.00 -2.85
N LYS A 23 70.95 35.32 -3.00
CA LYS A 23 69.78 36.21 -2.93
C LYS A 23 68.83 36.02 -4.11
N THR A 24 69.34 35.79 -5.32
CA THR A 24 68.50 35.48 -6.48
C THR A 24 67.86 34.10 -6.34
N LEU A 25 68.62 33.09 -5.92
CA LEU A 25 68.12 31.73 -5.72
C LEU A 25 67.03 31.69 -4.63
N ALA A 26 67.26 32.36 -3.50
CA ALA A 26 66.25 32.49 -2.45
C ALA A 26 65.00 33.25 -2.91
N ARG A 27 65.13 34.21 -3.85
CA ARG A 27 63.97 34.91 -4.42
C ARG A 27 63.17 34.00 -5.34
N ASP A 28 63.83 33.22 -6.19
CA ASP A 28 63.18 32.30 -7.13
C ASP A 28 62.47 31.17 -6.38
N GLU A 29 63.10 30.59 -5.35
CA GLU A 29 62.47 29.62 -4.45
C GLU A 29 61.23 30.20 -3.76
N LEU A 30 61.29 31.47 -3.33
CA LEU A 30 60.17 32.13 -2.68
C LEU A 30 59.02 32.43 -3.66
N GLU A 31 59.31 32.65 -4.94
CA GLU A 31 58.28 32.77 -5.99
C GLU A 31 57.60 31.42 -6.27
N VAL A 32 58.37 30.32 -6.33
CA VAL A 32 57.80 28.97 -6.47
C VAL A 32 56.90 28.63 -5.29
N LEU A 33 57.37 28.82 -4.05
CA LEU A 33 56.57 28.56 -2.86
C LEU A 33 55.29 29.42 -2.79
N ARG A 34 55.32 30.64 -3.33
CA ARG A 34 54.10 31.47 -3.44
C ARG A 34 53.11 30.90 -4.44
N ARG A 35 53.58 30.46 -5.61
CA ARG A 35 52.73 29.82 -6.63
C ARG A 35 52.11 28.54 -6.09
N ASP A 36 52.89 27.68 -5.47
CA ASP A 36 52.42 26.42 -4.88
C ASP A 36 51.39 26.66 -3.78
N ARG A 37 51.61 27.67 -2.93
CA ARG A 37 50.65 28.07 -1.90
C ARG A 37 49.33 28.54 -2.51
N ASP A 38 49.38 29.32 -3.58
CA ASP A 38 48.19 29.86 -4.22
C ASP A 38 47.41 28.75 -4.94
N GLN A 39 48.10 27.82 -5.62
CA GLN A 39 47.50 26.59 -6.15
C GLN A 39 46.87 25.73 -5.05
N MET A 40 47.54 25.57 -3.91
CA MET A 40 47.01 24.81 -2.78
C MET A 40 45.73 25.43 -2.21
N ARG A 41 45.61 26.76 -2.26
CA ARG A 41 44.36 27.47 -1.89
C ARG A 41 43.24 27.19 -2.89
N GLU A 42 43.53 27.19 -4.19
CA GLU A 42 42.55 26.85 -5.23
C GLU A 42 42.05 25.40 -5.09
N TYR A 43 42.97 24.44 -4.91
CA TYR A 43 42.60 23.04 -4.67
C TYR A 43 41.75 22.87 -3.42
N LYS A 44 42.06 23.63 -2.35
CA LYS A 44 41.24 23.61 -1.13
C LYS A 44 39.82 24.10 -1.42
N LEU A 45 39.66 25.20 -2.17
CA LEU A 45 38.34 25.73 -2.52
C LEU A 45 37.53 24.74 -3.37
N ILE A 46 38.14 24.16 -4.40
CA ILE A 46 37.49 23.15 -5.26
C ILE A 46 37.05 21.94 -4.44
N ARG A 47 37.93 21.45 -3.56
CA ARG A 47 37.62 20.33 -2.67
C ARG A 47 36.47 20.67 -1.73
N ASP A 48 36.47 21.86 -1.15
CA ASP A 48 35.44 22.28 -0.19
C ASP A 48 34.08 22.45 -0.90
N GLU A 49 34.05 22.93 -2.15
CA GLU A 49 32.84 22.98 -2.97
C GLU A 49 32.33 21.58 -3.32
N HIS A 50 33.19 20.68 -3.82
CA HIS A 50 32.79 19.30 -4.10
C HIS A 50 32.31 18.56 -2.84
N ASN A 51 32.93 18.80 -1.69
CA ASN A 51 32.46 18.23 -0.42
C ASN A 51 31.06 18.73 -0.06
N LYS A 52 30.74 19.98 -0.37
CA LYS A 52 29.41 20.55 -0.15
C LYS A 52 28.39 19.92 -1.10
N GLU A 53 28.72 19.81 -2.39
CA GLU A 53 27.88 19.14 -3.39
C GLU A 53 27.60 17.68 -3.00
N VAL A 54 28.64 16.93 -2.63
CA VAL A 54 28.51 15.53 -2.20
C VAL A 54 27.63 15.41 -0.97
N LYS A 55 27.78 16.30 0.01
CA LYS A 55 26.90 16.30 1.20
C LYS A 55 25.44 16.56 0.82
N ALA A 56 25.17 17.53 -0.04
CA ALA A 56 23.82 17.82 -0.52
C ALA A 56 23.22 16.63 -1.29
N LEU A 57 24.00 15.98 -2.14
CA LEU A 57 23.61 14.76 -2.85
C LEU A 57 23.29 13.61 -1.89
N ILE A 58 24.12 13.40 -0.87
CA ILE A 58 23.89 12.36 0.16
C ILE A 58 22.57 12.64 0.90
N GLU A 59 22.31 13.90 1.26
CA GLU A 59 21.08 14.29 1.94
C GLU A 59 19.85 14.10 1.04
N SER A 60 19.93 14.51 -0.23
CA SER A 60 18.88 14.27 -1.23
C SER A 60 18.57 12.79 -1.38
N VAL A 61 19.59 11.94 -1.53
CA VAL A 61 19.41 10.48 -1.67
C VAL A 61 18.81 9.86 -0.41
N LYS A 62 19.16 10.36 0.77
CA LYS A 62 18.54 9.90 2.03
C LYS A 62 17.06 10.27 2.07
N ALA A 63 16.70 11.50 1.72
CA ALA A 63 15.30 11.94 1.67
C ALA A 63 14.49 11.10 0.67
N GLU A 64 15.03 10.85 -0.53
CA GLU A 64 14.39 9.99 -1.53
C GLU A 64 14.20 8.55 -1.04
N ARG A 65 15.18 7.99 -0.30
CA ARG A 65 15.05 6.65 0.28
C ARG A 65 13.97 6.58 1.34
N GLU A 66 13.91 7.59 2.22
CA GLU A 66 12.87 7.67 3.25
C GLU A 66 11.48 7.77 2.61
N GLU A 67 11.33 8.58 1.57
CA GLU A 67 10.07 8.72 0.85
C GLU A 67 9.68 7.42 0.14
N ARG A 68 10.63 6.77 -0.53
CA ARG A 68 10.42 5.44 -1.13
C ARG A 68 9.95 4.43 -0.08
N ASP A 69 10.55 4.42 1.10
CA ASP A 69 10.21 3.47 2.16
C ASP A 69 8.83 3.75 2.76
N ARG A 70 8.43 5.02 2.89
CA ARG A 70 7.06 5.42 3.25
C ARG A 70 6.05 4.94 2.21
N ILE A 71 6.29 5.23 0.93
CA ILE A 71 5.42 4.80 -0.17
C ILE A 71 5.29 3.27 -0.21
N ASN A 72 6.40 2.55 -0.03
CA ASN A 72 6.38 1.08 0.02
C ASN A 72 5.55 0.55 1.18
N LYS A 73 5.62 1.19 2.35
CA LYS A 73 4.79 0.85 3.50
C LYS A 73 3.30 1.06 3.19
N ASP A 74 2.94 2.21 2.65
CA ASP A 74 1.56 2.54 2.28
C ASP A 74 0.99 1.58 1.23
N ILE A 75 1.81 1.23 0.23
CA ILE A 75 1.45 0.23 -0.80
C ILE A 75 1.19 -1.14 -0.15
N ASN A 76 2.03 -1.56 0.80
CA ASN A 76 1.86 -2.84 1.48
C ASN A 76 0.60 -2.83 2.34
N GLU A 77 0.33 -1.76 3.09
CA GLU A 77 -0.90 -1.61 3.87
C GLU A 77 -2.15 -1.60 2.98
N ALA A 78 -2.10 -0.93 1.82
CA ALA A 78 -3.18 -0.95 0.84
C ALA A 78 -3.39 -2.36 0.24
N LYS A 79 -2.30 -3.10 -0.05
CA LYS A 79 -2.37 -4.49 -0.51
C LYS A 79 -3.00 -5.39 0.54
N GLU A 80 -2.67 -5.23 1.82
CA GLU A 80 -3.30 -6.01 2.90
C GLU A 80 -4.78 -5.70 3.04
N ARG A 81 -5.16 -4.42 3.04
CA ARG A 81 -6.57 -4.02 3.07
C ARG A 81 -7.34 -4.62 1.90
N ARG A 82 -6.77 -4.57 0.69
CA ARG A 82 -7.37 -5.18 -0.50
C ARG A 82 -7.50 -6.70 -0.36
N ARG A 83 -6.48 -7.40 0.16
CA ARG A 83 -6.54 -8.84 0.43
C ARG A 83 -7.63 -9.19 1.44
N ALA A 84 -7.74 -8.45 2.52
CA ALA A 84 -8.77 -8.65 3.54
C ALA A 84 -10.18 -8.46 2.97
N ILE A 85 -10.41 -7.40 2.19
CA ILE A 85 -11.70 -7.15 1.52
C ILE A 85 -12.02 -8.28 0.53
N HIS A 86 -11.05 -8.73 -0.28
CA HIS A 86 -11.28 -9.86 -1.19
C HIS A 86 -11.59 -11.15 -0.45
N ALA A 87 -10.93 -11.43 0.68
CA ALA A 87 -11.22 -12.59 1.49
C ALA A 87 -12.64 -12.54 2.06
N GLN A 88 -13.07 -11.39 2.59
CA GLN A 88 -14.44 -11.17 3.05
C GLN A 88 -15.45 -11.33 1.92
N LEU A 89 -15.19 -10.72 0.77
CA LEU A 89 -16.07 -10.80 -0.40
C LEU A 89 -16.20 -12.26 -0.89
N LYS A 90 -15.10 -13.01 -0.89
CA LYS A 90 -15.10 -14.43 -1.23
C LYS A 90 -15.95 -15.24 -0.25
N SER A 91 -15.78 -15.05 1.06
CA SER A 91 -16.61 -15.70 2.08
C SER A 91 -18.10 -15.44 1.84
N VAL A 92 -18.46 -14.19 1.60
CA VAL A 92 -19.86 -13.80 1.34
C VAL A 92 -20.39 -14.44 0.06
N TYR A 93 -19.59 -14.51 -1.00
CA TYR A 93 -20.02 -15.18 -2.24
C TYR A 93 -20.13 -16.70 -2.10
N ASP A 94 -19.25 -17.33 -1.32
CA ASP A 94 -19.33 -18.75 -1.02
C ASP A 94 -20.58 -19.05 -0.17
N GLU A 95 -20.89 -18.22 0.84
CA GLU A 95 -22.15 -18.33 1.60
C GLU A 95 -23.40 -18.14 0.70
N ILE A 96 -23.38 -17.17 -0.23
CA ILE A 96 -24.47 -16.99 -1.20
C ILE A 96 -24.60 -18.24 -2.09
N ARG A 97 -23.48 -18.85 -2.50
CA ARG A 97 -23.50 -20.07 -3.32
C ARG A 97 -24.16 -21.22 -2.55
N ASP A 98 -23.78 -21.42 -1.29
CA ASP A 98 -24.31 -22.49 -0.45
C ASP A 98 -25.80 -22.29 -0.15
N LEU A 99 -26.22 -21.05 0.11
CA LEU A 99 -27.64 -20.74 0.29
C LEU A 99 -28.44 -20.95 -1.00
N ARG A 100 -27.85 -20.70 -2.18
CA ARG A 100 -28.51 -20.93 -3.48
C ARG A 100 -28.56 -22.40 -3.87
N SER A 101 -27.53 -23.20 -3.59
CA SER A 101 -27.55 -24.64 -3.91
C SER A 101 -28.62 -25.39 -3.10
N ASN A 102 -28.94 -24.88 -1.91
CA ASN A 102 -29.97 -25.41 -1.03
C ASN A 102 -31.36 -24.78 -1.26
N LEU A 103 -31.52 -23.96 -2.30
CA LEU A 103 -32.77 -23.26 -2.60
C LEU A 103 -33.48 -23.96 -3.78
N VAL A 104 -34.66 -24.53 -3.53
CA VAL A 104 -35.49 -25.14 -4.59
C VAL A 104 -36.64 -24.19 -4.92
N GLY A 105 -36.54 -23.49 -6.05
CA GLY A 105 -37.65 -22.72 -6.62
C GLY A 105 -37.93 -21.34 -5.97
N SER A 106 -38.86 -20.60 -6.59
CA SER A 106 -39.27 -19.24 -6.16
C SER A 106 -40.60 -19.31 -5.39
N PRO A 107 -40.64 -19.05 -4.07
CA PRO A 107 -41.79 -19.39 -3.22
C PRO A 107 -43.01 -18.45 -3.28
N SER A 108 -42.90 -17.27 -3.92
CA SER A 108 -43.75 -16.12 -3.59
C SER A 108 -45.21 -16.17 -4.08
N ASN A 109 -45.47 -16.72 -5.27
CA ASN A 109 -46.84 -16.76 -5.83
C ASN A 109 -47.64 -17.99 -5.41
N ASP A 110 -46.98 -19.14 -5.23
CA ASP A 110 -47.66 -20.36 -4.76
C ASP A 110 -48.09 -20.25 -3.30
N GLN A 111 -47.30 -19.58 -2.45
CA GLN A 111 -47.63 -19.42 -1.02
C GLN A 111 -48.98 -18.73 -0.78
N ARG A 112 -49.27 -17.61 -1.47
CA ARG A 112 -50.53 -16.86 -1.31
C ARG A 112 -51.74 -17.59 -1.87
N ARG A 113 -51.54 -18.48 -2.84
CA ARG A 113 -52.60 -19.32 -3.40
C ARG A 113 -52.90 -20.49 -2.46
N MET A 114 -51.86 -21.11 -1.91
CA MET A 114 -51.95 -22.18 -0.92
C MET A 114 -52.61 -21.72 0.38
N MET A 115 -52.24 -20.56 0.94
CA MET A 115 -52.89 -20.03 2.14
C MET A 115 -54.39 -19.77 1.93
N ARG A 116 -54.77 -19.15 0.81
CA ARG A 116 -56.20 -18.95 0.47
C ARG A 116 -56.95 -20.27 0.29
N ARG A 117 -56.29 -21.31 -0.22
CA ARG A 117 -56.88 -22.64 -0.37
C ARG A 117 -57.10 -23.30 0.99
N VAL A 118 -56.20 -23.14 1.94
CA VAL A 118 -56.39 -23.60 3.32
C VAL A 118 -57.57 -22.87 3.96
N GLU A 119 -57.62 -21.53 3.87
CA GLU A 119 -58.74 -20.73 4.40
C GLU A 119 -60.09 -21.15 3.80
N GLU A 120 -60.14 -21.43 2.49
CA GLU A 120 -61.34 -21.93 1.80
C GLU A 120 -61.77 -23.31 2.32
N LEU A 121 -60.82 -24.22 2.50
CA LEU A 121 -61.06 -25.59 3.01
C LEU A 121 -61.49 -25.59 4.48
N GLU A 122 -60.87 -24.76 5.32
CA GLU A 122 -61.26 -24.56 6.73
C GLU A 122 -62.66 -23.94 6.85
N TRP A 123 -62.95 -22.92 6.02
CA TRP A 123 -64.28 -22.33 5.95
C TRP A 123 -65.33 -23.37 5.54
N ARG A 124 -65.02 -24.18 4.53
CA ARG A 124 -65.88 -25.27 4.06
C ARG A 124 -66.15 -26.29 5.17
N GLN A 125 -65.12 -26.70 5.92
CA GLN A 125 -65.27 -27.60 7.07
C GLN A 125 -66.18 -27.01 8.16
N GLN A 126 -66.11 -25.70 8.41
CA GLN A 126 -66.88 -25.04 9.47
C GLN A 126 -68.34 -24.71 9.09
N THR A 127 -68.61 -24.50 7.79
CA THR A 127 -69.90 -23.93 7.34
C THR A 127 -70.74 -24.87 6.49
N GLU A 128 -70.16 -25.90 5.86
CA GLU A 128 -70.91 -26.88 5.08
C GLU A 128 -71.20 -28.14 5.90
N GLN A 129 -72.38 -28.72 5.68
CA GLN A 129 -72.76 -29.99 6.29
C GLN A 129 -72.20 -31.15 5.44
N ILE A 130 -70.92 -31.46 5.66
CA ILE A 130 -70.15 -32.48 4.94
C ILE A 130 -70.19 -33.84 5.64
N SER A 131 -69.96 -34.90 4.86
CA SER A 131 -69.81 -36.25 5.40
C SER A 131 -68.46 -36.45 6.08
N ARG A 132 -68.37 -37.45 6.96
CA ARG A 132 -67.12 -37.77 7.69
C ARG A 132 -65.95 -38.08 6.76
N ASP A 133 -66.21 -38.76 5.63
CA ASP A 133 -65.16 -39.12 4.67
C ASP A 133 -64.65 -37.88 3.91
N GLU A 134 -65.55 -36.94 3.57
CA GLU A 134 -65.17 -35.65 2.97
C GLU A 134 -64.37 -34.78 3.96
N GLU A 135 -64.74 -34.79 5.23
CA GLU A 135 -64.01 -34.08 6.28
C GLU A 135 -62.58 -34.60 6.43
N VAL A 136 -62.39 -35.94 6.45
CA VAL A 136 -61.05 -36.55 6.48
C VAL A 136 -60.23 -36.13 5.25
N THR A 137 -60.85 -36.12 4.08
CA THR A 137 -60.17 -35.71 2.83
C THR A 137 -59.73 -34.24 2.88
N ILE A 138 -60.57 -33.35 3.42
CA ILE A 138 -60.27 -31.93 3.61
C ILE A 138 -59.10 -31.75 4.60
N ILE A 139 -59.12 -32.47 5.73
CA ILE A 139 -58.04 -32.43 6.73
C ILE A 139 -56.70 -32.90 6.13
N GLU A 140 -56.71 -33.97 5.33
CA GLU A 140 -55.51 -34.45 4.64
C GLU A 140 -54.97 -33.44 3.61
N GLU A 141 -55.86 -32.74 2.90
CA GLU A 141 -55.49 -31.70 1.93
C GLU A 141 -54.90 -30.47 2.64
N ILE A 142 -55.49 -30.04 3.76
CA ILE A 142 -54.95 -28.97 4.60
C ILE A 142 -53.56 -29.34 5.11
N ALA A 143 -53.40 -30.52 5.73
CA ALA A 143 -52.12 -30.98 6.27
C ALA A 143 -51.02 -31.05 5.19
N ARG A 144 -51.38 -31.45 3.96
CA ARG A 144 -50.46 -31.45 2.82
C ARG A 144 -50.03 -30.04 2.42
N ILE A 145 -50.97 -29.10 2.34
CA ILE A 145 -50.68 -27.71 1.97
C ILE A 145 -49.86 -27.01 3.06
N GLU A 146 -50.18 -27.22 4.34
CA GLU A 146 -49.42 -26.69 5.47
C GLU A 146 -47.96 -27.18 5.47
N SER A 147 -47.73 -28.47 5.20
CA SER A 147 -46.38 -29.02 5.06
C SER A 147 -45.59 -28.35 3.93
N GLN A 148 -46.25 -28.00 2.83
CA GLN A 148 -45.64 -27.26 1.71
C GLN A 148 -45.36 -25.80 2.08
N LEU A 149 -46.26 -25.15 2.83
CA LEU A 149 -46.09 -23.77 3.31
C LEU A 149 -44.90 -23.63 4.27
N VAL A 150 -44.65 -24.61 5.14
CA VAL A 150 -43.47 -24.63 6.03
C VAL A 150 -42.16 -24.61 5.21
N LYS A 151 -42.05 -25.47 4.19
CA LYS A 151 -40.87 -25.51 3.31
C LYS A 151 -40.66 -24.19 2.57
N ILE A 152 -41.75 -23.62 2.04
CA ILE A 152 -41.73 -22.29 1.40
C ILE A 152 -41.25 -21.19 2.37
N GLY A 153 -41.66 -21.24 3.64
CA GLY A 153 -41.19 -20.31 4.68
C GLY A 153 -39.69 -20.40 4.94
N GLU A 154 -39.15 -21.62 5.02
CA GLU A 154 -37.71 -21.87 5.16
C GLU A 154 -36.92 -21.36 3.94
N GLU A 155 -37.41 -21.61 2.73
CA GLU A 155 -36.84 -21.08 1.48
C GLU A 155 -36.86 -19.55 1.44
N LYS A 156 -37.94 -18.91 1.90
CA LYS A 156 -38.03 -17.45 1.96
C LYS A 156 -37.02 -16.86 2.94
N GLY A 157 -36.83 -17.45 4.11
CA GLY A 157 -35.79 -17.05 5.06
C GLY A 157 -34.37 -17.16 4.48
N LYS A 158 -34.10 -18.19 3.67
CA LYS A 158 -32.84 -18.30 2.90
C LYS A 158 -32.72 -17.20 1.84
N GLN A 159 -33.79 -16.87 1.12
CA GLN A 159 -33.80 -15.78 0.14
C GLN A 159 -33.51 -14.42 0.77
N ASP A 160 -34.09 -14.13 1.93
CA ASP A 160 -33.87 -12.89 2.67
C ASP A 160 -32.39 -12.79 3.11
N ARG A 161 -31.82 -13.87 3.63
CA ARG A 161 -30.37 -13.95 3.96
C ARG A 161 -29.48 -13.72 2.74
N ILE A 162 -29.80 -14.31 1.58
CA ILE A 162 -29.08 -14.05 0.32
C ILE A 162 -29.16 -12.56 -0.05
N SER A 163 -30.31 -11.92 0.13
CA SER A 163 -30.50 -10.49 -0.14
C SER A 163 -29.61 -9.62 0.75
N GLU A 164 -29.56 -9.94 2.05
CA GLU A 164 -28.69 -9.26 3.01
C GLU A 164 -27.20 -9.44 2.69
N GLN A 165 -26.76 -10.67 2.39
CA GLN A 165 -25.38 -10.95 1.97
C GLN A 165 -25.01 -10.22 0.67
N ARG A 166 -25.93 -10.15 -0.31
CA ARG A 166 -25.72 -9.34 -1.52
C ARG A 166 -25.58 -7.86 -1.21
N ARG A 167 -26.32 -7.33 -0.23
CA ARG A 167 -26.18 -5.95 0.24
C ARG A 167 -24.84 -5.74 0.93
N LEU A 168 -24.38 -6.70 1.74
CA LEU A 168 -23.06 -6.68 2.37
C LEU A 168 -21.95 -6.70 1.32
N ALA A 169 -22.03 -7.60 0.34
CA ALA A 169 -21.07 -7.68 -0.77
C ALA A 169 -20.98 -6.37 -1.56
N ARG A 170 -22.10 -5.66 -1.77
CA ARG A 170 -22.11 -4.34 -2.42
C ARG A 170 -21.44 -3.25 -1.60
N LYS A 171 -21.46 -3.34 -0.27
CA LYS A 171 -20.78 -2.37 0.61
C LYS A 171 -19.28 -2.62 0.71
N LEU A 172 -18.85 -3.87 0.51
CA LEU A 172 -17.44 -4.28 0.51
C LEU A 172 -16.74 -4.01 -0.83
N LYS A 173 -17.50 -3.74 -1.89
CA LYS A 173 -17.02 -3.42 -3.22
C LYS A 173 -16.78 -1.92 -3.37
#